data_AF-A0A7S0ZNK9-F1
#
_entry.id   AF-A0A7S0ZNK9-F1
#
_cell.length_a   1.000
_cell.length_b   1.000
_cell.length_c   1.000
_cell.angle_alpha   90.00
_cell.angle_beta   90.00
_cell.angle_gamma   90.00
#
_symmetry.space_group_name_H-M   'P 1'
#
loop_
_entity.id
_entity.type
_entity.pdbx_description
1 polymer ?
#
loop_
_entity_poly.entity_id
_entity_poly.type
_entity_poly.pdbx_seq_one_letter_code
_entity_poly.pdbx_strand_id
1 'polypeptide(L)'
;SLGNRKRCVAVNSKAKVPSTIDSSDIVGDRTSKVFVAKKGKTRKNAPAEVSSRRPALPVSTALARRRTAQPRDPRFSDQSGTLNVEMFQKAYSFLDEYREDEKRALEEEREKLGKLSKRVRGQHAAWASERTEAIKTKLSHMKQEDTRRKFEGEVEATRRELQREEREKVKITGKTPYFHKPGEIRQIVRAKRKGKSARSKQEEKREKRVTNREKRRLPSRRTPADEVA
;
A
#
# COMPACT_ATOMS: atom_id res chain seq x y z
N SER A 1 -36.94 -10.30 -47.27
CA SER A 1 -36.16 -9.19 -46.68
C SER A 1 -35.97 -9.48 -45.20
N LEU A 2 -34.82 -10.06 -44.82
CA LEU A 2 -34.50 -10.44 -43.45
C LEU A 2 -33.67 -9.33 -42.81
N GLY A 3 -34.26 -8.61 -41.86
CA GLY A 3 -33.62 -7.53 -41.11
C GLY A 3 -32.69 -8.06 -40.02
N ASN A 4 -31.44 -7.61 -40.10
CA ASN A 4 -30.30 -7.96 -39.26
C ASN A 4 -30.55 -7.81 -37.74
N ARG A 5 -30.46 -8.93 -37.00
CA ARG A 5 -30.29 -8.93 -35.54
C ARG A 5 -28.80 -8.68 -35.23
N LYS A 6 -28.48 -7.47 -34.75
CA LYS A 6 -27.15 -7.14 -34.22
C LYS A 6 -26.93 -7.94 -32.93
N ARG A 7 -26.07 -8.95 -32.97
CA ARG A 7 -25.55 -9.63 -31.78
C ARG A 7 -24.47 -8.75 -31.15
N CYS A 8 -24.74 -8.26 -29.94
CA CYS A 8 -23.74 -7.61 -29.10
C CYS A 8 -22.82 -8.69 -28.54
N VAL A 9 -21.55 -8.71 -28.93
CA VAL A 9 -20.54 -9.58 -28.30
C VAL A 9 -20.04 -8.84 -27.05
N ALA A 10 -20.31 -9.40 -25.88
CA ALA A 10 -19.75 -8.92 -24.62
C ALA A 10 -18.25 -9.24 -24.60
N VAL A 11 -17.41 -8.21 -24.71
CA VAL A 11 -15.98 -8.31 -24.45
C VAL A 11 -15.74 -8.30 -22.94
N ASN A 12 -15.45 -9.48 -22.38
CA ASN A 12 -14.96 -9.62 -21.02
C ASN A 12 -13.56 -9.02 -20.90
N SER A 13 -13.45 -7.74 -20.54
CA SER A 13 -12.18 -7.10 -20.16
C SER A 13 -11.90 -7.37 -18.68
N LYS A 14 -11.48 -8.60 -18.39
CA LYS A 14 -10.92 -8.96 -17.07
C LYS A 14 -9.66 -9.81 -17.25
N ALA A 15 -8.69 -9.26 -17.98
CA ALA A 15 -7.32 -9.74 -17.93
C ALA A 15 -6.68 -9.22 -16.64
N LYS A 16 -6.57 -10.11 -15.66
CA LYS A 16 -5.74 -9.94 -14.46
C LYS A 16 -4.28 -9.84 -14.92
N VAL A 17 -3.65 -8.70 -14.70
CA VAL A 17 -2.19 -8.56 -14.83
C VAL A 17 -1.55 -9.37 -13.68
N PRO A 18 -0.71 -10.39 -13.95
CA PRO A 18 0.07 -11.02 -12.89
C PRO A 18 1.25 -10.10 -12.53
N SER A 19 1.09 -9.28 -11.50
CA SER A 19 2.14 -8.49 -10.89
C SER A 19 2.69 -9.19 -9.65
N THR A 20 3.44 -10.27 -9.86
CA THR A 20 4.40 -10.84 -8.91
C THR A 20 5.29 -11.80 -9.68
N ILE A 21 6.51 -11.37 -10.00
CA ILE A 21 7.58 -12.32 -10.32
C ILE A 21 8.07 -12.79 -8.95
N ASP A 22 7.59 -13.96 -8.53
CA ASP A 22 8.11 -14.63 -7.36
C ASP A 22 9.58 -14.98 -7.60
N SER A 23 10.44 -14.58 -6.67
CA SER A 23 11.90 -14.75 -6.74
C SER A 23 12.34 -16.19 -6.43
N SER A 24 11.52 -17.18 -6.74
CA SER A 24 11.76 -18.60 -6.44
C SER A 24 11.97 -19.51 -7.66
N ASP A 25 11.88 -18.98 -8.89
CA ASP A 25 12.05 -19.78 -10.12
C ASP A 25 13.39 -19.53 -10.85
N ILE A 26 14.47 -19.26 -10.11
CA ILE A 26 15.85 -19.27 -10.65
C ILE A 26 16.60 -20.52 -10.15
N VAL A 27 16.02 -21.69 -10.35
CA VAL A 27 16.76 -22.96 -10.37
C VAL A 27 16.26 -23.77 -11.56
N GLY A 28 16.41 -23.18 -12.74
CA GLY A 28 16.19 -23.83 -14.03
C GLY A 28 17.53 -24.24 -14.62
N ASP A 29 17.78 -25.54 -14.57
CA ASP A 29 18.94 -26.28 -15.03
C ASP A 29 19.34 -25.87 -16.46
N ARG A 30 20.38 -25.04 -16.61
CA ARG A 30 21.05 -24.86 -17.89
C ARG A 30 22.07 -25.97 -18.04
N THR A 31 21.63 -27.11 -18.55
CA THR A 31 22.52 -28.15 -19.08
C THR A 31 23.22 -27.66 -20.35
N SER A 32 24.07 -26.64 -20.23
CA SER A 32 25.06 -26.32 -21.26
C SER A 32 26.20 -27.33 -21.16
N LYS A 33 26.01 -28.54 -21.70
CA LYS A 33 27.11 -29.43 -22.07
C LYS A 33 27.29 -29.40 -23.58
N VAL A 34 27.93 -28.33 -24.06
CA VAL A 34 28.78 -28.49 -25.24
C VAL A 34 30.19 -28.70 -24.71
N PHE A 35 30.57 -29.97 -24.62
CA PHE A 35 31.95 -30.39 -24.40
C PHE A 35 32.79 -29.88 -25.57
N VAL A 36 33.46 -28.74 -25.39
CA VAL A 36 34.62 -28.43 -26.22
C VAL A 36 35.82 -29.04 -25.50
N ALA A 37 36.25 -30.20 -25.99
CA ALA A 37 37.46 -30.85 -25.55
C ALA A 37 38.62 -29.84 -25.55
N LYS A 38 39.16 -29.52 -24.37
CA LYS A 38 40.47 -28.86 -24.26
C LYS A 38 41.51 -29.86 -24.76
N LYS A 39 41.90 -29.79 -26.03
CA LYS A 39 43.18 -30.36 -26.45
C LYS A 39 44.26 -29.55 -25.74
N GLY A 40 44.81 -30.10 -24.67
CA GLY A 40 45.92 -29.50 -23.94
C GLY A 40 47.12 -29.30 -24.88
N LYS A 41 47.93 -28.29 -24.60
CA LYS A 41 49.21 -28.10 -25.29
C LYS A 41 50.03 -29.38 -25.09
N THR A 42 50.60 -29.93 -26.17
CA THR A 42 51.41 -31.16 -26.10
C THR A 42 52.69 -30.96 -25.28
N ARG A 43 53.18 -29.71 -25.14
CA ARG A 43 54.30 -29.30 -24.27
C ARG A 43 54.06 -27.93 -23.66
N LYS A 44 54.67 -27.66 -22.49
CA LYS A 44 54.48 -26.41 -21.71
C LYS A 44 54.81 -25.13 -22.49
N ASN A 45 55.78 -25.20 -23.41
CA ASN A 45 56.26 -24.05 -24.20
C ASN A 45 55.77 -24.05 -25.66
N ALA A 46 54.82 -24.91 -26.02
CA ALA A 46 54.26 -24.91 -27.37
C ALA A 46 53.14 -23.85 -27.51
N PRO A 47 53.05 -23.14 -28.65
CA PRO A 47 51.91 -22.27 -28.92
C PRO A 47 50.62 -23.09 -29.00
N ALA A 48 49.51 -22.50 -28.54
CA ALA A 48 48.21 -23.13 -28.69
C ALA A 48 47.66 -22.80 -30.08
N GLU A 49 47.44 -23.81 -30.90
CA GLU A 49 46.77 -23.65 -32.18
C GLU A 49 45.28 -23.37 -31.95
N VAL A 50 44.79 -22.25 -32.49
CA VAL A 50 43.37 -21.87 -32.47
C VAL A 50 42.88 -21.88 -33.90
N SER A 51 41.77 -22.57 -34.17
CA SER A 51 41.17 -22.60 -35.51
C SER A 51 40.67 -21.20 -35.89
N SER A 52 40.96 -20.77 -37.12
CA SER A 52 40.45 -19.52 -37.72
C SER A 52 38.92 -19.50 -37.89
N ARG A 53 38.26 -20.67 -37.81
CA ARG A 53 36.79 -20.79 -37.82
C ARG A 53 36.16 -20.56 -36.45
N ARG A 54 36.97 -20.36 -35.40
CA ARG A 54 36.44 -20.11 -34.05
C ARG A 54 35.83 -18.69 -34.03
N PRO A 55 34.52 -18.55 -33.80
CA PRO A 55 33.89 -17.23 -33.76
C PRO A 55 34.46 -16.39 -32.62
N ALA A 56 34.69 -15.11 -32.87
CA ALA A 56 35.10 -14.17 -31.82
C ALA A 56 34.02 -14.10 -30.73
N LEU A 57 34.44 -14.16 -29.47
CA LEU A 57 33.51 -13.96 -28.36
C LEU A 57 33.03 -12.49 -28.39
N PRO A 58 31.74 -12.22 -28.16
CA PRO A 58 31.24 -10.85 -28.07
C PRO A 58 31.93 -10.15 -26.89
N VAL A 59 32.36 -8.90 -27.10
CA VAL A 59 32.89 -8.05 -26.02
C VAL A 59 31.87 -8.06 -24.89
N SER A 60 32.27 -8.53 -23.71
CA SER A 60 31.38 -8.61 -22.56
C SER A 60 30.77 -7.24 -22.32
N THR A 61 29.44 -7.18 -22.34
CA THR A 61 28.66 -5.96 -22.03
C THR A 61 29.04 -5.36 -20.67
N ALA A 62 29.77 -6.08 -19.80
CA ALA A 62 30.31 -5.56 -18.56
C ALA A 62 31.33 -4.41 -18.77
N LEU A 63 32.17 -4.43 -19.82
CA LEU A 63 33.09 -3.31 -20.09
C LEU A 63 32.38 -2.11 -20.72
N ALA A 64 31.36 -2.35 -21.55
CA ALA A 64 30.52 -1.29 -22.12
C ALA A 64 29.59 -0.61 -21.10
N ARG A 65 29.42 -1.20 -19.91
CA ARG A 65 28.59 -0.70 -18.80
C ARG A 65 29.37 0.10 -17.76
N ARG A 66 30.52 0.69 -18.09
CA ARG A 66 31.02 1.84 -17.31
C ARG A 66 30.05 2.99 -17.56
N ARG A 67 28.93 2.99 -16.82
CA ARG A 67 27.89 4.03 -16.85
C ARG A 67 28.61 5.35 -16.62
N THR A 68 28.80 6.13 -17.67
CA THR A 68 29.20 7.53 -17.55
C THR A 68 28.24 8.17 -16.55
N ALA A 69 28.78 8.97 -15.61
CA ALA A 69 27.97 9.65 -14.62
C ALA A 69 26.99 10.57 -15.35
N GLN A 70 25.77 10.08 -15.55
CA GLN A 70 24.72 10.85 -16.19
C GLN A 70 24.44 12.06 -15.29
N PRO A 71 24.26 13.27 -15.84
CA PRO A 71 23.82 14.41 -15.05
C PRO A 71 22.49 14.05 -14.39
N ARG A 72 22.49 13.97 -13.06
CA ARG A 72 21.28 13.69 -12.26
C ARG A 72 20.81 15.00 -11.63
N ASP A 73 19.50 15.23 -11.64
CA ASP A 73 18.91 16.27 -10.80
C ASP A 73 19.13 15.86 -9.34
N PRO A 74 19.86 16.67 -8.53
CA PRO A 74 20.11 16.34 -7.14
C PRO A 74 18.81 16.07 -6.39
N ARG A 75 17.71 16.79 -6.69
CA ARG A 75 16.40 16.59 -6.03
C ARG A 75 15.85 15.19 -6.18
N PHE A 76 16.20 14.52 -7.27
CA PHE A 76 15.74 13.17 -7.61
C PHE A 76 16.86 12.13 -7.55
N SER A 77 18.05 12.50 -7.04
CA SER A 77 19.14 11.56 -6.86
C SER A 77 18.96 10.77 -5.56
N ASP A 78 19.29 9.47 -5.59
CA ASP A 78 19.25 8.61 -4.40
C ASP A 78 20.15 9.11 -3.26
N GLN A 79 21.09 10.02 -3.57
CA GLN A 79 22.01 10.66 -2.62
C GLN A 79 21.34 11.74 -1.76
N SER A 80 20.17 12.26 -2.15
CA SER A 80 19.48 13.34 -1.43
C SER A 80 18.69 12.88 -0.20
N GLY A 81 18.74 11.58 0.12
CA GLY A 81 18.17 11.02 1.34
C GLY A 81 16.67 10.72 1.25
N THR A 82 16.09 10.35 2.40
CA THR A 82 14.68 9.98 2.53
C THR A 82 13.87 11.09 3.20
N LEU A 83 12.56 11.15 2.91
CA LEU A 83 11.66 12.14 3.49
C LEU A 83 11.55 11.94 5.01
N ASN A 84 11.99 12.94 5.78
CA ASN A 84 11.70 13.02 7.20
C ASN A 84 10.33 13.68 7.40
N VAL A 85 9.31 12.86 7.61
CA VAL A 85 7.91 13.28 7.76
C VAL A 85 7.73 14.25 8.94
N GLU A 86 8.47 14.07 10.04
CA GLU A 86 8.37 14.95 11.22
C GLU A 86 8.87 16.36 10.93
N MET A 87 10.05 16.46 10.32
CA MET A 87 10.65 17.75 9.98
C MET A 87 9.83 18.45 8.90
N PHE A 88 9.30 17.69 7.94
CA PHE A 88 8.39 18.21 6.94
C PHE A 88 7.11 18.78 7.57
N GLN A 89 6.46 18.04 8.47
CA GLN A 89 5.26 18.51 9.18
C GLN A 89 5.53 19.79 9.98
N LYS A 90 6.70 19.90 10.62
CA LYS A 90 7.08 21.11 11.38
C LYS A 90 7.37 22.30 10.46
N ALA A 91 8.14 22.08 9.39
CA ALA A 91 8.52 23.15 8.45
C ALA A 91 7.31 23.68 7.67
N TYR A 92 6.33 22.83 7.40
CA TYR A 92 5.15 23.16 6.62
C TYR A 92 3.86 23.12 7.46
N SER A 93 3.94 23.44 8.76
CA SER A 93 2.78 23.44 9.66
C SER A 93 1.69 24.42 9.22
N PHE A 94 2.08 25.52 8.58
CA PHE A 94 1.15 26.51 8.02
C PHE A 94 0.17 25.91 7.00
N LEU A 95 0.54 24.82 6.30
CA LEU A 95 -0.36 24.16 5.36
C LEU A 95 -1.63 23.62 6.03
N ASP A 96 -1.57 23.32 7.33
CA ASP A 96 -2.75 22.88 8.07
C ASP A 96 -3.74 24.03 8.26
N GLU A 97 -3.27 25.25 8.50
CA GLU A 97 -4.11 26.47 8.56
C GLU A 97 -4.77 26.74 7.20
N TYR A 98 -4.00 26.73 6.12
CA TYR A 98 -4.54 26.90 4.76
C TYR A 98 -5.61 25.86 4.41
N ARG A 99 -5.43 24.61 4.84
CA ARG A 99 -6.44 23.55 4.62
C ARG A 99 -7.71 23.80 5.40
N GLU A 100 -7.60 24.31 6.63
CA GLU A 100 -8.75 24.68 7.46
C GLU A 100 -9.53 25.84 6.84
N ASP A 101 -8.82 26.85 6.34
CA ASP A 101 -9.42 27.96 5.59
C ASP A 101 -10.10 27.48 4.30
N GLU A 102 -9.48 26.59 3.53
CA GLU A 102 -10.09 26.01 2.33
C GLU A 102 -11.37 25.24 2.67
N LYS A 103 -11.36 24.44 3.75
CA LYS A 103 -12.56 23.73 4.21
C LYS A 103 -13.67 24.69 4.61
N ARG A 104 -13.33 25.77 5.32
CA ARG A 104 -14.29 26.80 5.73
C ARG A 104 -14.91 27.50 4.52
N ALA A 105 -14.09 27.92 3.56
CA ALA A 105 -14.57 28.55 2.33
C ALA A 105 -15.52 27.64 1.53
N LEU A 106 -15.20 26.34 1.43
CA LEU A 106 -16.06 25.35 0.79
C LEU A 106 -17.37 25.11 1.56
N GLU A 107 -17.34 25.12 2.89
CA GLU A 107 -18.55 25.02 3.70
C GLU A 107 -19.47 26.25 3.50
N GLU A 108 -18.90 27.45 3.44
CA GLU A 108 -19.64 28.67 3.13
C GLU A 108 -20.21 28.67 1.71
N GLU A 109 -19.43 28.25 0.70
CA GLU A 109 -19.90 28.11 -0.70
C GLU A 109 -21.08 27.12 -0.78
N ARG A 110 -20.96 25.97 -0.10
CA ARG A 110 -22.03 24.96 -0.02
C ARG A 110 -23.31 25.54 0.58
N GLU A 111 -23.22 26.32 1.65
CA GLU A 111 -24.40 26.93 2.28
C GLU A 111 -25.05 27.97 1.37
N LYS A 112 -24.25 28.84 0.73
CA LYS A 112 -24.73 29.85 -0.22
C LYS A 112 -25.45 29.20 -1.40
N LEU A 113 -24.84 28.19 -2.00
CA LEU A 113 -25.45 27.44 -3.12
C LEU A 113 -26.66 26.63 -2.68
N GLY A 114 -26.67 26.09 -1.46
CA GLY A 114 -27.83 25.40 -0.90
C GLY A 114 -29.04 26.33 -0.70
N LYS A 115 -28.80 27.60 -0.31
CA LYS A 115 -29.84 28.64 -0.26
C LYS A 115 -30.31 29.04 -1.67
N LEU A 116 -29.37 29.15 -2.61
CA LEU A 116 -29.64 29.52 -4.00
C LEU A 116 -30.49 28.48 -4.73
N SER A 117 -30.16 27.19 -4.58
CA SER A 117 -30.90 26.06 -5.15
C SER A 117 -32.37 26.03 -4.70
N LYS A 118 -32.66 26.46 -3.46
CA LYS A 118 -34.04 26.58 -2.94
C LYS A 118 -34.81 27.79 -3.50
N ARG A 119 -34.09 28.87 -3.86
CA ARG A 119 -34.70 30.13 -4.31
C ARG A 119 -34.98 30.14 -5.81
N VAL A 120 -34.09 29.54 -6.60
CA VAL A 120 -34.16 29.53 -8.06
C VAL A 120 -34.81 28.24 -8.56
N ARG A 121 -35.37 28.24 -9.77
CA ARG A 121 -35.98 27.05 -10.41
C ARG A 121 -35.33 26.76 -11.77
N GLY A 122 -35.60 25.58 -12.32
CA GLY A 122 -35.11 25.17 -13.63
C GLY A 122 -33.61 24.88 -13.64
N GLN A 123 -32.93 25.19 -14.76
CA GLN A 123 -31.54 24.84 -15.00
C GLN A 123 -30.57 25.38 -13.95
N HIS A 124 -30.82 26.59 -13.45
CA HIS A 124 -29.97 27.21 -12.45
C HIS A 124 -30.11 26.57 -11.05
N ALA A 125 -31.25 25.97 -10.75
CA ALA A 125 -31.45 25.18 -9.52
C ALA A 125 -30.72 23.83 -9.58
N ALA A 126 -30.77 23.19 -10.76
CA ALA A 126 -30.06 21.94 -11.03
C ALA A 126 -28.54 22.13 -10.94
N TRP A 127 -28.00 23.16 -11.60
CA TRP A 127 -26.57 23.51 -11.51
C TRP A 127 -26.13 23.78 -10.06
N ALA A 128 -26.92 24.57 -9.31
CA ALA A 128 -26.60 24.85 -7.91
C ALA A 128 -26.63 23.57 -7.05
N SER A 129 -27.57 22.67 -7.29
CA SER A 129 -27.64 21.38 -6.58
C SER A 129 -26.43 20.50 -6.89
N GLU A 130 -26.11 20.31 -8.17
CA GLU A 130 -24.96 19.52 -8.62
C GLU A 130 -23.65 20.06 -8.03
N ARG A 131 -23.47 21.38 -8.06
CA ARG A 131 -22.31 22.03 -7.45
C ARG A 131 -22.25 21.81 -5.95
N THR A 132 -23.36 21.88 -5.23
CA THR A 132 -23.37 21.56 -3.78
C THR A 132 -23.00 20.12 -3.49
N GLU A 133 -23.36 19.18 -4.36
CA GLU A 133 -22.99 17.77 -4.22
C GLU A 133 -21.50 17.56 -4.47
N ALA A 134 -20.95 18.20 -5.51
CA ALA A 134 -19.50 18.19 -5.76
C ALA A 134 -18.70 18.77 -4.59
N ILE A 135 -19.19 19.84 -3.95
CA ILE A 135 -18.54 20.41 -2.76
C ILE A 135 -18.66 19.46 -1.56
N LYS A 136 -19.83 18.82 -1.36
CA LYS A 136 -20.02 17.82 -0.29
C LYS A 136 -19.05 16.65 -0.44
N THR A 137 -18.86 16.12 -1.65
CA THR A 137 -17.93 15.01 -1.89
C THR A 137 -16.49 15.44 -1.64
N LYS A 138 -16.09 16.63 -2.12
CA LYS A 138 -14.76 17.22 -1.84
C LYS A 138 -14.51 17.38 -0.34
N LEU A 139 -15.45 17.97 0.41
CA LEU A 139 -15.35 18.13 1.87
C LEU A 139 -15.26 16.79 2.60
N SER A 140 -16.03 15.78 2.18
CA SER A 140 -15.94 14.43 2.74
C SER A 140 -14.56 13.83 2.52
N HIS A 141 -14.00 13.98 1.31
CA HIS A 141 -12.65 13.51 0.99
C HIS A 141 -11.60 14.19 1.87
N MET A 142 -11.62 15.53 1.97
CA MET A 142 -10.69 16.28 2.83
C MET A 142 -10.78 15.82 4.30
N LYS A 143 -12.00 15.64 4.83
CA LYS A 143 -12.20 15.14 6.21
C LYS A 143 -11.61 13.73 6.40
N GLN A 144 -11.78 12.84 5.41
CA GLN A 144 -11.19 11.51 5.47
C GLN A 144 -9.65 11.56 5.43
N GLU A 145 -9.06 12.39 4.57
CA GLU A 145 -7.62 12.58 4.51
C GLU A 145 -7.06 13.09 5.83
N ASP A 146 -7.68 14.10 6.44
CA ASP A 146 -7.25 14.64 7.72
C ASP A 146 -7.33 13.60 8.83
N THR A 147 -8.40 12.79 8.86
CA THR A 147 -8.51 11.71 9.85
C THR A 147 -7.43 10.66 9.68
N ARG A 148 -7.03 10.36 8.43
CA ARG A 148 -5.94 9.43 8.11
C ARG A 148 -4.60 10.01 8.53
N ARG A 149 -4.31 11.27 8.18
CA ARG A 149 -3.07 11.97 8.57
C ARG A 149 -2.91 12.03 10.09
N LYS A 150 -3.97 12.43 10.82
CA LYS A 150 -3.97 12.47 12.29
C LYS A 150 -3.72 11.08 12.88
N PHE A 151 -4.38 10.05 12.34
CA PHE A 151 -4.16 8.67 12.80
C PHE A 151 -2.73 8.18 12.54
N GLU A 152 -2.13 8.50 11.40
CA GLU A 152 -0.74 8.17 11.09
C GLU A 152 0.23 8.89 12.04
N GLY A 153 0.00 10.17 12.32
CA GLY A 153 0.75 10.92 13.33
C GLY A 153 0.67 10.31 14.73
N GLU A 154 -0.52 9.86 15.17
CA GLU A 154 -0.71 9.14 16.44
C GLU A 154 0.07 7.80 16.46
N VAL A 155 0.08 7.07 15.35
CA VAL A 155 0.84 5.81 15.22
C VAL A 155 2.34 6.04 15.35
N GLU A 156 2.86 7.09 14.72
CA GLU A 156 4.27 7.43 14.86
C GLU A 156 4.63 7.92 16.27
N ALA A 157 3.79 8.77 16.87
CA ALA A 157 4.00 9.25 18.24
C ALA A 157 4.04 8.08 19.24
N THR A 158 3.05 7.18 19.18
CA THR A 158 3.02 5.98 20.02
C THR A 158 4.19 5.03 19.76
N ARG A 159 4.64 4.89 18.51
CA ARG A 159 5.86 4.14 18.20
C ARG A 159 7.08 4.73 18.91
N ARG A 160 7.23 6.06 18.90
CA ARG A 160 8.36 6.75 19.58
C ARG A 160 8.27 6.59 21.10
N GLU A 161 7.08 6.73 21.69
CA GLU A 161 6.84 6.50 23.12
C GLU A 161 7.29 5.10 23.53
N LEU A 162 6.78 4.06 22.85
CA LEU A 162 7.12 2.67 23.15
C LEU A 162 8.61 2.38 22.98
N GLN A 163 9.25 2.97 21.96
CA GLN A 163 10.70 2.85 21.79
C GLN A 163 11.50 3.53 22.90
N ARG A 164 11.02 4.66 23.45
CA ARG A 164 11.68 5.34 24.58
C ARG A 164 11.54 4.52 25.85
N GLU A 165 10.33 4.06 26.17
CA GLU A 165 10.06 3.21 27.32
C GLU A 165 10.92 1.93 27.30
N GLU A 166 11.02 1.30 26.13
CA GLU A 166 11.85 0.09 26.01
C GLU A 166 13.33 0.38 26.20
N ARG A 167 13.83 1.49 25.64
CA ARG A 167 15.23 1.91 25.87
C ARG A 167 15.51 2.13 27.35
N GLU A 168 14.58 2.69 28.11
CA GLU A 168 14.72 2.89 29.56
C GLU A 168 14.71 1.56 30.31
N LYS A 169 13.79 0.64 29.97
CA LYS A 169 13.75 -0.70 30.56
C LYS A 169 15.03 -1.48 30.30
N VAL A 170 15.59 -1.40 29.10
CA VAL A 170 16.86 -2.04 28.74
C VAL A 170 18.02 -1.45 29.53
N LYS A 171 18.07 -0.12 29.71
CA LYS A 171 19.11 0.51 30.54
C LYS A 171 19.08 0.03 31.99
N ILE A 172 17.89 -0.18 32.56
CA ILE A 172 17.72 -0.61 33.94
C ILE A 172 18.00 -2.11 34.09
N THR A 173 17.44 -2.94 33.21
CA THR A 173 17.45 -4.41 33.36
C THR A 173 18.59 -5.10 32.64
N GLY A 174 19.24 -4.45 31.67
CA GLY A 174 20.27 -5.03 30.81
C GLY A 174 19.77 -6.09 29.81
N LYS A 175 18.45 -6.31 29.71
CA LYS A 175 17.85 -7.31 28.81
C LYS A 175 17.80 -6.83 27.35
N THR A 176 17.51 -7.74 26.43
CA THR A 176 17.36 -7.42 24.99
C THR A 176 16.12 -6.54 24.74
N PRO A 177 16.21 -5.48 23.93
CA PRO A 177 15.07 -4.60 23.62
C PRO A 177 13.96 -5.33 22.85
N TYR A 178 12.72 -5.13 23.26
CA TYR A 178 11.52 -5.58 22.55
C TYR A 178 10.96 -4.48 21.62
N PHE A 179 10.79 -4.81 20.34
CA PHE A 179 10.19 -3.90 19.36
C PHE A 179 8.78 -4.35 18.97
N HIS A 180 7.78 -3.52 19.27
CA HIS A 180 6.40 -3.76 18.86
C HIS A 180 6.26 -3.83 17.34
N LYS A 181 5.43 -4.77 16.87
CA LYS A 181 5.09 -4.86 15.45
C LYS A 181 4.25 -3.66 15.01
N PRO A 182 4.33 -3.21 13.75
CA PRO A 182 3.55 -2.08 13.27
C PRO A 182 2.02 -2.30 13.39
N GLY A 183 1.56 -3.55 13.31
CA GLY A 183 0.16 -3.89 13.54
C GLY A 183 -0.30 -3.69 14.99
N GLU A 184 0.55 -4.05 15.96
CA GLU A 184 0.29 -3.91 17.40
C GLU A 184 0.22 -2.44 17.78
N ILE A 185 1.13 -1.61 17.27
CA ILE A 185 1.13 -0.16 17.49
C ILE A 185 -0.20 0.44 17.00
N ARG A 186 -0.64 0.08 15.78
CA ARG A 186 -1.94 0.53 15.25
C ARG A 186 -3.11 0.05 16.12
N GLN A 187 -3.03 -1.14 16.71
CA GLN A 187 -4.05 -1.64 17.62
C GLN A 187 -4.08 -0.85 18.94
N ILE A 188 -2.91 -0.50 19.49
CA ILE A 188 -2.79 0.35 20.67
C ILE A 188 -3.42 1.72 20.40
N VAL A 189 -3.10 2.38 19.27
CA VAL A 189 -3.72 3.67 18.90
C VAL A 189 -5.23 3.55 18.75
N ARG A 190 -5.73 2.51 18.06
CA ARG A 190 -7.17 2.26 17.93
C ARG A 190 -7.85 2.04 19.28
N ALA A 191 -7.19 1.36 20.21
CA ALA A 191 -7.68 1.16 21.56
C ALA A 191 -7.71 2.49 22.35
N LYS A 192 -6.64 3.31 22.26
CA LYS A 192 -6.58 4.65 22.85
C LYS A 192 -7.74 5.53 22.36
N ARG A 193 -8.02 5.56 21.05
CA ARG A 193 -9.13 6.34 20.45
C ARG A 193 -10.52 5.90 20.89
N LYS A 194 -10.76 4.61 21.12
CA LYS A 194 -12.08 4.09 21.51
C LYS A 194 -12.40 4.34 22.99
N GLY A 195 -11.40 4.60 23.83
CA GLY A 195 -11.58 4.66 25.28
C GLY A 195 -12.08 3.31 25.86
N LYS A 196 -12.27 3.26 27.19
CA LYS A 196 -12.72 2.05 27.89
C LYS A 196 -14.23 1.74 27.72
N SER A 197 -15.04 2.69 27.22
CA SER A 197 -16.50 2.59 27.23
C SER A 197 -17.19 2.58 25.86
N ALA A 198 -16.51 2.95 24.77
CA ALA A 198 -17.16 3.05 23.46
C ALA A 198 -16.97 1.77 22.64
N ARG A 199 -17.81 0.76 22.90
CA ARG A 199 -17.99 -0.36 21.96
C ARG A 199 -18.62 0.21 20.69
N SER A 200 -17.98 0.00 19.53
CA SER A 200 -18.56 0.51 18.28
C SER A 200 -19.85 -0.25 17.96
N LYS A 201 -20.89 0.44 17.45
CA LYS A 201 -22.12 -0.21 16.95
C LYS A 201 -21.83 -1.35 15.96
N GLN A 202 -20.69 -1.28 15.27
CA GLN A 202 -20.25 -2.33 14.35
C GLN A 202 -19.73 -3.58 15.07
N GLU A 203 -19.00 -3.43 16.17
CA GLU A 203 -18.59 -4.56 17.03
C GLU A 203 -19.80 -5.22 17.66
N GLU A 204 -20.74 -4.45 18.19
CA GLU A 204 -21.99 -4.99 18.73
C GLU A 204 -22.76 -5.78 17.65
N LYS A 205 -22.85 -5.26 16.43
CA LYS A 205 -23.44 -5.99 15.30
C LYS A 205 -22.64 -7.25 14.91
N ARG A 206 -21.31 -7.20 14.97
CA ARG A 206 -20.44 -8.36 14.69
C ARG A 206 -20.65 -9.44 15.75
N GLU A 207 -20.67 -9.08 17.01
CA GLU A 207 -20.92 -9.98 18.13
C GLU A 207 -22.30 -10.61 18.03
N LYS A 208 -23.36 -9.82 17.75
CA LYS A 208 -24.70 -10.36 17.48
C LYS A 208 -24.71 -11.37 16.32
N ARG A 209 -23.93 -11.13 15.27
CA ARG A 209 -23.78 -12.08 14.15
C ARG A 209 -23.01 -13.34 14.56
N VAL A 210 -21.97 -13.20 15.36
CA VAL A 210 -21.16 -14.32 15.87
C VAL A 210 -22.00 -15.17 16.82
N THR A 211 -22.65 -14.57 17.81
CA THR A 211 -23.53 -15.27 18.76
C THR A 211 -24.69 -15.95 18.05
N ASN A 212 -25.30 -15.33 17.04
CA ASN A 212 -26.32 -15.99 16.23
C ASN A 212 -25.77 -17.15 15.39
N ARG A 213 -24.53 -17.05 14.89
CA ARG A 213 -23.87 -18.15 14.18
C ARG A 213 -23.53 -19.30 15.12
N GLU A 214 -23.07 -18.99 16.34
CA GLU A 214 -22.80 -19.98 17.39
C GLU A 214 -24.10 -20.67 17.84
N LYS A 215 -25.16 -19.91 18.12
CA LYS A 215 -26.49 -20.45 18.44
C LYS A 215 -27.03 -21.39 17.36
N ARG A 216 -26.77 -21.09 16.08
CA ARG A 216 -27.13 -21.98 14.95
C ARG A 216 -26.27 -23.24 14.86
N ARG A 217 -25.03 -23.21 15.36
CA ARG A 217 -24.12 -24.36 15.38
C ARG A 217 -24.34 -25.27 16.59
N LEU A 218 -25.02 -24.79 17.62
CA LEU A 218 -25.40 -25.62 18.76
C LEU A 218 -26.49 -26.63 18.33
N PRO A 219 -26.35 -27.91 18.67
CA PRO A 219 -27.38 -28.90 18.38
C PRO A 219 -28.67 -28.51 19.11
N SER A 220 -29.81 -28.59 18.40
CA SER A 220 -31.12 -28.19 18.94
C SER A 220 -31.64 -29.12 20.04
N ARG A 221 -31.13 -30.36 20.07
CA ARG A 221 -31.36 -31.34 21.13
C ARG A 221 -30.04 -31.63 21.83
N ARG A 222 -30.07 -31.72 23.16
CA ARG A 222 -28.98 -32.34 23.91
C ARG A 222 -28.95 -33.81 23.50
N THR A 223 -27.88 -34.25 22.84
CA THR A 223 -27.62 -35.67 22.67
C THR A 223 -27.32 -36.23 24.07
N PRO A 224 -28.06 -37.22 24.58
CA PRO A 224 -27.68 -37.92 25.80
C PRO A 224 -26.28 -38.50 25.59
N ALA A 225 -25.46 -38.50 26.64
CA ALA A 225 -24.04 -38.87 26.55
C ALA A 225 -23.79 -40.34 26.17
N ASP A 226 -24.85 -41.16 26.07
CA ASP A 226 -24.78 -42.62 26.02
C ASP A 226 -24.79 -43.21 24.59
N GLU A 227 -24.84 -42.40 23.53
CA GLU A 227 -24.92 -42.88 22.12
C GLU A 227 -23.65 -42.63 21.27
N VAL A 228 -22.51 -42.32 21.89
CA VAL A 228 -21.21 -42.25 21.18
C VAL A 228 -20.35 -43.45 21.59
N ALA A 229 -20.63 -44.60 20.97
CA ALA A 229 -19.83 -45.82 21.00
C ALA A 229 -19.70 -46.38 19.57
#